data_AF-A0A661YAR4-F1
#
_entry.id   AF-A0A661YAR4-F1
#
_cell.length_a   1.000
_cell.length_b   1.000
_cell.length_c   1.000
_cell.angle_alpha   90.00
_cell.angle_beta   90.00
_cell.angle_gamma   90.00
#
_symmetry.space_group_name_H-M   'P 1'
#
loop_
_entity.id
_entity.type
_entity.pdbx_description
1 polymer ?
#
loop_
_entity_poly.entity_id
_entity_poly.type
_entity_poly.pdbx_seq_one_letter_code
_entity_poly.pdbx_strand_id
1 'polypeptide(L)'
;LETYNQIKGKNMVGYFRNNELVKINVDGNAQTVYYVREDDGYLIGINLAESSTMTIRLKDNQLKTINYKTQAKEVMYPEKELAPAAQKLKGFIWKEELRPKEVADIFNANGKEETPETETLE
;
A
#
# COMPACT_ATOMS: atom_id res chain seq x y z
N LEU A 1 -11.69 3.28 -6.75
CA LEU A 1 -11.52 1.88 -6.25
C LEU A 1 -11.43 1.96 -4.73
N GLU A 2 -12.34 1.31 -4.02
CA GLU A 2 -12.36 1.33 -2.53
C GLU A 2 -11.44 0.28 -1.89
N THR A 3 -10.71 -0.47 -2.72
CA THR A 3 -9.84 -1.58 -2.31
C THR A 3 -8.37 -1.22 -2.51
N TYR A 4 -7.53 -1.52 -1.52
CA TYR A 4 -6.09 -1.24 -1.56
C TYR A 4 -5.29 -2.51 -1.34
N ASN A 5 -4.22 -2.68 -2.12
CA ASN A 5 -3.18 -3.66 -1.82
C ASN A 5 -2.42 -3.18 -0.58
N GLN A 6 -2.30 -4.05 0.41
CA GLN A 6 -1.77 -3.72 1.73
C GLN A 6 -0.56 -4.59 2.03
N ILE A 7 0.43 -3.99 2.69
CA ILE A 7 1.63 -4.67 3.17
C ILE A 7 1.87 -4.25 4.62
N LYS A 8 2.36 -5.18 5.43
CA LYS A 8 2.75 -4.93 6.82
C LYS A 8 3.94 -5.80 7.18
N GLY A 9 4.78 -5.29 8.06
CA GLY A 9 5.81 -6.04 8.75
C GLY A 9 6.48 -5.19 9.81
N LYS A 10 7.42 -5.78 10.53
CA LYS A 10 8.18 -5.08 11.58
C LYS A 10 9.12 -4.04 10.98
N ASN A 11 9.87 -4.43 9.96
CA ASN A 11 10.79 -3.55 9.24
C ASN A 11 10.48 -3.59 7.74
N MET A 12 10.37 -2.41 7.11
CA MET A 12 10.15 -2.29 5.67
C MET A 12 11.22 -1.37 5.07
N VAL A 13 11.89 -1.83 4.01
CA VAL A 13 12.94 -1.08 3.32
C VAL A 13 12.57 -0.97 1.85
N GLY A 14 12.30 0.25 1.40
CA GLY A 14 12.06 0.59 0.00
C GLY A 14 13.36 0.95 -0.73
N TYR A 15 13.52 0.46 -1.96
CA TYR A 15 14.67 0.75 -2.80
C TYR A 15 14.20 1.53 -4.03
N PHE A 16 14.85 2.67 -4.27
CA PHE A 16 14.57 3.55 -5.39
C PHE A 16 15.67 3.46 -6.43
N ARG A 17 15.30 3.57 -7.71
CA ARG A 17 16.22 3.73 -8.83
C ARG A 17 15.57 4.66 -9.85
N ASN A 18 16.30 5.68 -10.32
CA ASN A 18 15.77 6.68 -11.25
C ASN A 18 14.46 7.33 -10.77
N ASN A 19 14.42 7.70 -9.48
CA ASN A 19 13.25 8.26 -8.81
C ASN A 19 12.00 7.35 -8.76
N GLU A 20 12.14 6.06 -9.12
CA GLU A 20 11.05 5.08 -9.06
C GLU A 20 11.31 4.05 -7.95
N LEU A 21 10.26 3.68 -7.22
CA LEU A 21 10.32 2.58 -6.26
C LEU A 21 10.35 1.25 -7.03
N VAL A 22 11.43 0.48 -6.89
CA VAL A 22 11.62 -0.77 -7.67
C VAL A 22 11.52 -2.04 -6.83
N LYS A 23 11.74 -1.93 -5.52
CA LYS A 23 11.74 -3.08 -4.62
C LYS A 23 11.38 -2.66 -3.21
N ILE A 24 10.64 -3.51 -2.50
CA ILE A 24 10.39 -3.39 -1.07
C ILE A 24 10.78 -4.71 -0.42
N ASN A 25 11.63 -4.65 0.60
CA ASN A 25 11.90 -5.78 1.48
C ASN A 25 11.14 -5.58 2.79
N VAL A 26 10.47 -6.63 3.25
CA VAL A 26 9.76 -6.63 4.52
C VAL A 26 10.26 -7.77 5.36
N ASP A 27 10.70 -7.45 6.58
CA ASP A 27 11.31 -8.39 7.52
C ASP A 27 10.56 -8.36 8.86
N GLY A 28 10.23 -9.56 9.35
CA GLY A 28 9.51 -9.78 10.59
C GLY A 28 8.01 -9.70 10.41
N ASN A 29 7.34 -10.86 10.45
CA ASN A 29 5.89 -11.00 10.32
C ASN A 29 5.33 -10.22 9.11
N ALA A 30 5.84 -10.55 7.92
CA ALA A 30 5.39 -10.00 6.66
C ALA A 30 3.96 -10.47 6.38
N GLN A 31 3.04 -9.53 6.19
CA GLN A 31 1.63 -9.78 5.91
C GLN A 31 1.15 -8.97 4.71
N THR A 32 0.24 -9.53 3.93
CA THR A 32 -0.36 -8.87 2.76
C THR A 32 -1.87 -9.10 2.68
N VAL A 33 -2.56 -8.10 2.13
CA VAL A 33 -3.88 -8.25 1.50
C VAL A 33 -3.68 -7.80 0.05
N TYR A 34 -3.83 -8.71 -0.90
CA TYR A 34 -3.60 -8.43 -2.31
C TYR A 34 -4.86 -8.73 -3.14
N TYR A 35 -5.41 -7.70 -3.78
CA TYR A 35 -6.57 -7.82 -4.66
C TYR A 35 -6.09 -8.22 -6.06
N VAL A 36 -6.38 -9.46 -6.45
CA VAL A 36 -5.96 -10.02 -7.74
C VAL A 36 -6.99 -9.68 -8.79
N ARG A 37 -6.57 -9.03 -9.88
CA ARG A 37 -7.44 -8.53 -10.93
C ARG A 37 -6.98 -9.03 -12.29
N GLU A 38 -7.94 -9.25 -13.18
CA GLU A 38 -7.70 -9.43 -14.61
C GLU A 38 -7.32 -8.09 -15.27
N ASP A 39 -6.86 -8.16 -16.52
CA ASP A 39 -6.45 -6.98 -17.30
C ASP A 39 -7.60 -5.98 -17.54
N ASP A 40 -8.85 -6.45 -17.53
CA ASP A 40 -10.06 -5.62 -17.63
C ASP A 40 -10.48 -4.99 -16.28
N GLY A 41 -9.74 -5.28 -15.21
CA GLY A 41 -9.99 -4.79 -13.84
C GLY A 41 -10.93 -5.67 -13.02
N TYR A 42 -11.47 -6.76 -13.58
CA TYR A 42 -12.35 -7.69 -12.87
C TYR A 42 -11.63 -8.31 -11.66
N LEU A 43 -12.30 -8.32 -10.49
CA LEU A 43 -11.75 -8.92 -9.27
C LEU A 43 -11.86 -10.44 -9.34
N ILE A 44 -10.71 -11.12 -9.39
CA ILE A 44 -10.64 -12.58 -9.31
C ILE A 44 -10.81 -13.03 -7.86
N GLY A 45 -10.12 -12.35 -6.94
CA GLY A 45 -10.14 -12.71 -5.53
C GLY A 45 -9.20 -11.86 -4.68
N ILE A 46 -9.21 -12.12 -3.38
CA ILE A 46 -8.40 -11.45 -2.38
C ILE A 46 -7.44 -12.48 -1.79
N ASN A 47 -6.15 -12.26 -2.04
CA ASN A 47 -5.07 -13.07 -1.54
C ASN A 47 -4.60 -12.53 -0.18
N LEU A 48 -4.66 -13.38 0.84
CA LEU A 48 -4.10 -13.11 2.16
C LEU A 48 -2.86 -13.97 2.34
N ALA A 49 -1.73 -13.34 2.69
CA ALA A 49 -0.52 -14.10 2.97
C ALA A 49 0.22 -13.58 4.20
N GLU A 50 0.87 -14.51 4.89
CA GLU A 50 1.81 -14.26 5.98
C GLU A 50 3.11 -15.04 5.76
N SER A 51 4.25 -14.47 6.17
CA SER A 51 5.56 -15.12 6.11
C SER A 51 6.54 -14.46 7.06
N SER A 52 7.71 -15.07 7.28
CA SER A 52 8.75 -14.40 8.08
C SER A 52 9.29 -13.16 7.36
N THR A 53 9.50 -13.24 6.05
CA THR A 53 10.00 -12.14 5.23
C THR A 53 9.35 -12.14 3.85
N MET A 54 9.24 -10.98 3.19
CA MET A 54 8.82 -10.89 1.79
C MET A 54 9.64 -9.88 0.99
N THR A 55 9.73 -10.13 -0.32
CA THR A 55 10.30 -9.19 -1.29
C THR A 55 9.26 -8.87 -2.35
N ILE A 56 8.91 -7.60 -2.45
CA ILE A 56 8.03 -7.05 -3.47
C ILE A 56 8.89 -6.38 -4.53
N ARG A 57 8.59 -6.62 -5.80
CA ARG A 57 9.21 -5.91 -6.93
C ARG A 57 8.15 -5.13 -7.68
N LEU A 58 8.52 -3.92 -8.06
CA LEU A 58 7.69 -3.00 -8.83
C LEU A 58 8.40 -2.65 -10.13
N LYS A 59 7.61 -2.36 -11.16
CA LYS A 59 8.06 -1.83 -12.44
C LYS A 59 7.02 -0.83 -12.94
N ASP A 60 7.45 0.31 -13.43
CA ASP A 60 6.57 1.35 -13.97
C ASP A 60 5.48 1.76 -12.95
N ASN A 61 5.87 1.85 -11.66
CA ASN A 61 4.99 2.07 -10.50
C ASN A 61 3.87 1.03 -10.30
N GLN A 62 3.96 -0.13 -10.96
CA GLN A 62 3.03 -1.24 -10.81
C GLN A 62 3.67 -2.42 -10.10
N LEU A 63 2.86 -3.17 -9.35
CA LEU A 63 3.30 -4.40 -8.72
C LEU A 63 3.65 -5.44 -9.78
N LYS A 64 4.88 -5.97 -9.74
CA LYS A 64 5.32 -7.02 -10.67
C LYS A 64 5.34 -8.41 -10.03
N THR A 65 5.87 -8.52 -8.80
CA THR A 65 5.93 -9.80 -8.07
C THR A 65 5.90 -9.57 -6.57
N ILE A 66 5.27 -10.49 -5.83
CA ILE A 66 5.46 -10.65 -4.39
C ILE A 66 6.11 -12.01 -4.16
N ASN A 67 7.22 -12.04 -3.40
CA ASN A 67 7.92 -13.28 -3.05
C ASN A 67 7.93 -13.43 -1.54
N TYR A 68 7.10 -14.33 -1.02
CA TYR A 68 7.09 -14.71 0.39
C TYR A 68 8.21 -15.71 0.67
N LYS A 69 8.88 -15.58 1.82
CA LYS A 69 10.02 -16.41 2.21
C LYS A 69 9.90 -16.83 3.65
N THR A 70 10.15 -18.12 3.87
CA THR A 70 10.11 -18.82 5.16
C THR A 70 8.71 -18.84 5.78
N GLN A 71 8.21 -20.05 6.07
CA GLN A 71 6.91 -20.26 6.72
C GLN A 71 5.75 -19.51 6.04
N ALA A 72 5.79 -19.44 4.71
CA ALA A 72 4.74 -18.76 3.95
C ALA A 72 3.42 -19.53 4.09
N LYS A 73 2.36 -18.81 4.46
CA LYS A 73 0.98 -19.26 4.35
C LYS A 73 0.23 -18.27 3.49
N GLU A 74 -0.53 -18.80 2.54
CA GLU A 74 -1.25 -18.01 1.56
C GLU A 74 -2.62 -18.64 1.33
N VAL A 75 -3.66 -17.82 1.33
CA VAL A 75 -5.03 -18.26 1.08
C VAL A 75 -5.71 -17.22 0.18
N MET A 76 -6.29 -17.70 -0.91
CA MET A 76 -7.12 -16.89 -1.81
C MET A 76 -8.59 -17.06 -1.43
N TYR A 77 -9.29 -15.95 -1.28
CA TYR A 77 -10.73 -15.92 -1.04
C TYR A 77 -11.46 -15.23 -2.20
N PRO A 78 -12.61 -15.75 -2.65
CA PRO A 78 -13.59 -14.94 -3.35
C PRO A 78 -14.01 -13.76 -2.46
N GLU A 79 -14.25 -12.58 -3.06
CA GLU A 79 -14.59 -11.35 -2.30
C GLU A 79 -15.77 -11.56 -1.34
N LYS A 80 -16.79 -12.31 -1.76
CA LYS A 80 -18.01 -12.57 -0.99
C LYS A 80 -17.79 -13.49 0.22
N GLU A 81 -16.70 -14.25 0.24
CA GLU A 81 -16.39 -15.20 1.32
C GLU A 81 -15.46 -14.59 2.38
N LEU A 82 -14.82 -13.46 2.06
CA LEU A 82 -13.91 -12.79 2.98
C LEU A 82 -14.65 -11.75 3.82
N ALA A 83 -14.71 -12.00 5.13
CA ALA A 83 -15.29 -11.07 6.08
C ALA A 83 -14.66 -9.66 5.94
N PRO A 84 -15.44 -8.56 5.97
CA PRO A 84 -14.92 -7.21 5.78
C PRO A 84 -13.74 -6.84 6.70
N ALA A 85 -13.74 -7.35 7.93
CA ALA A 85 -12.66 -7.15 8.89
C ALA A 85 -11.33 -7.79 8.47
N ALA A 86 -11.37 -8.88 7.69
CA ALA A 86 -10.17 -9.56 7.20
C ALA A 86 -9.63 -8.93 5.89
N GLN A 87 -10.38 -8.03 5.27
CA GLN A 87 -9.94 -7.28 4.08
C GLN A 87 -8.96 -6.14 4.43
N LYS A 88 -8.76 -5.84 5.72
CA LYS A 88 -7.80 -4.82 6.18
C LYS A 88 -6.82 -5.43 7.18
N LEU A 89 -5.54 -5.15 6.99
CA LEU A 89 -4.53 -5.53 7.96
C LEU A 89 -4.78 -4.77 9.28
N LYS A 90 -4.58 -5.46 10.41
CA LYS A 90 -4.74 -4.82 11.73
C LYS A 90 -3.86 -3.57 11.84
N GLY A 91 -4.49 -2.43 12.11
CA GLY A 91 -3.83 -1.12 12.22
C GLY A 91 -3.71 -0.37 10.89
N PHE A 92 -4.29 -0.88 9.80
CA PHE A 92 -4.34 -0.15 8.54
C PHE A 92 -5.21 1.11 8.67
N ILE A 93 -4.62 2.26 8.41
CA ILE A 93 -5.27 3.56 8.37
C ILE A 93 -4.84 4.23 7.08
N TRP A 94 -5.81 4.55 6.23
CA TRP A 94 -5.55 5.28 4.99
C TRP A 94 -5.40 6.77 5.32
N LYS A 95 -4.21 7.33 5.04
CA LYS A 95 -3.85 8.72 5.39
C LYS A 95 -3.58 9.55 4.13
N GLU A 96 -4.50 9.53 3.17
CA GLU A 96 -4.37 10.30 1.92
C GLU A 96 -4.17 11.80 2.17
N GLU A 97 -4.80 12.34 3.22
CA GLU A 97 -4.69 13.75 3.61
C GLU A 97 -3.25 14.16 3.97
N LEU A 98 -2.37 13.21 4.31
CA LEU A 98 -0.96 13.47 4.61
C LEU A 98 -0.03 13.21 3.43
N ARG A 99 -0.57 12.81 2.28
CA ARG A 99 0.24 12.49 1.09
C ARG A 99 0.82 13.79 0.51
N PRO A 100 2.16 13.91 0.41
CA PRO A 100 2.78 15.02 -0.31
C PRO A 100 2.35 15.00 -1.79
N LYS A 101 1.85 16.13 -2.28
CA LYS A 101 1.50 16.35 -3.70
C LYS A 101 2.59 17.14 -4.41
N GLU A 102 3.27 18.02 -3.69
CA GLU A 102 4.38 18.83 -4.19
C GLU A 102 5.60 18.72 -3.28
N VAL A 103 6.77 19.11 -3.79
CA VAL A 103 8.03 19.02 -3.03
C VAL A 103 7.96 19.84 -1.74
N ALA A 104 7.25 20.97 -1.74
CA ALA A 104 7.10 21.83 -0.56
C ALA A 104 6.40 21.11 0.62
N ASP A 105 5.51 20.16 0.34
CA ASP A 105 4.71 19.48 1.36
C ASP A 105 5.56 18.67 2.35
N ILE A 106 6.78 18.27 1.98
CA ILE A 106 7.69 17.53 2.88
C ILE A 106 8.24 18.41 4.01
N PHE A 107 8.15 19.74 3.88
CA PHE A 107 8.60 20.71 4.87
C PHE A 107 7.45 21.23 5.76
N ASN A 108 6.20 20.99 5.36
CA ASN A 108 5.01 21.39 6.10
C ASN A 108 4.71 20.35 7.19
N ALA A 109 5.49 20.38 8.27
CA ALA A 109 5.39 19.42 9.37
C ALA A 109 4.11 19.56 10.22
N ASN A 110 3.31 20.61 10.02
CA ASN A 110 2.09 20.87 10.76
C ASN A 110 0.94 21.05 9.78
N GLY A 111 0.05 20.05 9.71
CA GLY A 111 -1.13 20.13 8.86
C GLY A 111 -1.94 21.41 9.09
N LYS A 112 -2.30 22.05 7.97
CA LYS A 112 -3.12 23.27 7.80
C LYS A 112 -2.37 24.59 8.02
N GLU A 113 -1.92 25.19 6.93
CA GLU A 113 -2.08 26.64 6.79
C GLU A 113 -3.50 26.87 6.24
N GLU A 114 -4.32 27.64 6.97
CA GLU A 114 -5.54 28.22 6.43
C GLU A 114 -5.13 29.10 5.24
N THR A 115 -5.71 28.83 4.07
CA THR A 115 -5.56 29.72 2.92
C THR A 115 -5.91 31.14 3.32
N PRO A 116 -5.09 32.17 2.99
CA PRO A 116 -5.51 33.54 3.20
C PRO A 116 -6.78 33.74 2.39
N GLU A 117 -7.84 34.21 3.04
CA GLU A 117 -9.02 34.73 2.35
C GLU A 117 -8.52 35.75 1.33
N THR A 118 -8.82 35.52 0.05
CA THR A 118 -8.61 36.52 -0.99
C THR A 118 -9.41 37.76 -0.59
N GLU A 119 -8.75 38.78 -0.05
CA GLU A 119 -9.27 40.14 -0.01
C GLU A 119 -9.59 40.53 -1.46
N THR A 120 -10.87 40.50 -1.80
CA THR A 120 -11.41 41.24 -2.93
C THR A 120 -11.19 42.71 -2.64
N LEU A 121 -10.17 43.29 -3.28
CA LEU A 121 -9.98 44.74 -3.33
C LEU A 121 -11.11 45.33 -4.20
N GLU A 122 -12.12 45.93 -3.54
CA GLU A 122 -12.88 47.06 -4.10
C GLU A 122 -12.21 48.38 -3.70
#